data_AF-A0A2P6PRT9-F1
#
_entry.id   AF-A0A2P6PRT9-F1
#
_cell.length_a   1.000
_cell.length_b   1.000
_cell.length_c   1.000
_cell.angle_alpha   90.00
_cell.angle_beta   90.00
_cell.angle_gamma   90.00
#
_symmetry.space_group_name_H-M   'P 1'
#
loop_
_entity.id
_entity.type
_entity.pdbx_description
1 polymer ?
#
loop_
_entity_poly.entity_id
_entity_poly.type
_entity_poly.pdbx_seq_one_letter_code
_entity_poly.pdbx_strand_id
1 'polypeptide(L)'
;MDRYQRIEKPREETPINENEIRITTQGRIRNYITYATTLLQEKGSNEISLKAMGRAINKTVMITELIKRRVAGLHQNTYIGSTDITDMWEPLEEGLLPLETTRHVSVITVTLSKKELDTSSTGYQGPIPADQVKPWTEYDYEGQGPPSRRGRGRGRGRGRGRGNRSTTV
;
A
#
# COMPACT_ATOMS: atom_id res chain seq x y z
N MET A 1 -24.50 19.49 7.53
CA MET A 1 -24.15 18.71 8.74
C MET A 1 -23.13 19.50 9.57
N ASP A 2 -23.14 20.83 9.49
CA ASP A 2 -21.97 21.65 9.81
C ASP A 2 -21.87 21.96 11.32
N ARG A 3 -22.83 21.43 12.09
CA ARG A 3 -22.98 21.57 13.54
C ARG A 3 -22.51 20.35 14.32
N TYR A 4 -21.87 19.39 13.64
CA TYR A 4 -21.41 18.14 14.22
C TYR A 4 -19.98 17.83 13.78
N GLN A 5 -19.16 17.34 14.70
CA GLN A 5 -17.82 16.84 14.41
C GLN A 5 -17.78 15.31 14.54
N ARG A 6 -17.24 14.64 13.51
CA ARG A 6 -17.06 13.19 13.56
C ARG A 6 -15.96 12.83 14.55
N ILE A 7 -16.26 11.87 15.41
CA ILE A 7 -15.33 11.29 16.37
C ILE A 7 -15.20 9.80 16.07
N GLU A 8 -13.96 9.35 15.95
CA GLU A 8 -13.67 7.94 15.77
C GLU A 8 -13.73 7.27 17.14
N LYS A 9 -14.68 6.34 17.32
CA LYS A 9 -14.69 5.47 18.49
C LYS A 9 -13.44 4.58 18.43
N PRO A 10 -12.70 4.40 19.54
CA PRO A 10 -11.64 3.41 19.59
C PRO A 10 -12.21 2.06 19.19
N ARG A 11 -11.68 1.48 18.10
CA ARG A 11 -12.07 0.14 17.69
C ARG A 11 -11.49 -0.85 18.67
N GLU A 12 -12.24 -1.90 18.98
CA GLU A 12 -11.69 -3.04 19.70
C GLU A 12 -10.50 -3.58 18.90
N GLU A 13 -9.29 -3.37 19.42
CA GLU A 13 -8.07 -3.88 18.81
C GLU A 13 -8.02 -5.39 19.06
N THR A 14 -8.59 -6.16 18.15
CA THR A 14 -8.35 -7.60 18.12
C THR A 14 -6.85 -7.83 17.93
N PRO A 15 -6.23 -8.75 18.69
CA PRO A 15 -4.82 -9.08 18.50
C PRO A 15 -4.56 -9.50 17.05
N ILE A 16 -3.46 -9.01 16.48
CA ILE A 16 -3.05 -9.34 15.12
C ILE A 16 -2.31 -10.67 15.17
N ASN A 17 -2.82 -11.68 14.47
CA ASN A 17 -2.15 -12.96 14.32
C ASN A 17 -0.80 -12.79 13.61
N GLU A 18 0.19 -13.63 13.93
CA GLU A 18 1.55 -13.50 13.39
C GLU A 18 1.64 -13.54 11.85
N ASN A 19 0.73 -14.27 11.20
CA ASN A 19 0.65 -14.41 9.75
C ASN A 19 -0.40 -13.47 9.10
N GLU A 20 -0.97 -12.53 9.87
CA GLU A 20 -1.95 -11.56 9.38
C GLU A 20 -1.27 -10.23 9.02
N ILE A 21 -1.53 -9.73 7.81
CA ILE A 21 -1.04 -8.46 7.32
C ILE A 21 -2.23 -7.56 7.02
N ARG A 22 -2.40 -6.49 7.81
CA ARG A 22 -3.43 -5.47 7.60
C ARG A 22 -2.92 -4.36 6.69
N ILE A 23 -3.49 -4.26 5.50
CA ILE A 23 -3.10 -3.27 4.49
C ILE A 23 -3.91 -1.99 4.69
N THR A 24 -3.21 -0.86 4.79
CA THR A 24 -3.79 0.46 5.00
C THR A 24 -3.56 1.38 3.81
N THR A 25 -4.39 2.42 3.70
CA THR A 25 -4.30 3.40 2.61
C THR A 25 -2.97 4.17 2.63
N GLN A 26 -2.40 4.43 3.80
CA GLN A 26 -1.14 5.18 3.95
C GLN A 26 0.12 4.30 3.94
N GLY A 27 -0.01 2.99 4.23
CA GLY A 27 1.14 2.09 4.27
C GLY A 27 1.87 1.95 2.92
N ARG A 28 3.19 1.86 2.97
CA ARG A 28 4.05 1.72 1.79
C ARG A 28 3.98 0.30 1.24
N ILE A 29 3.76 0.17 -0.07
CA ILE A 29 3.66 -1.12 -0.77
C ILE A 29 4.88 -2.01 -0.51
N ARG A 30 6.10 -1.46 -0.61
CA ARG A 30 7.36 -2.21 -0.40
C ARG A 30 7.37 -2.93 0.94
N ASN A 31 6.96 -2.26 2.02
CA ASN A 31 6.99 -2.81 3.37
C ASN A 31 6.11 -4.05 3.50
N TYR A 32 4.88 -4.01 2.95
CA TYR A 32 3.97 -5.15 2.98
C TYR A 32 4.53 -6.35 2.24
N ILE A 33 5.11 -6.12 1.06
CA ILE A 33 5.64 -7.22 0.27
C ILE A 33 6.90 -7.79 0.93
N THR A 34 7.82 -6.94 1.41
CA THR A 34 9.01 -7.40 2.14
C THR A 34 8.61 -8.25 3.35
N TYR A 35 7.65 -7.76 4.16
CA TYR A 35 7.19 -8.51 5.33
C TYR A 35 6.54 -9.85 4.94
N ALA A 36 5.65 -9.86 3.95
CA ALA A 36 5.03 -11.08 3.44
C ALA A 36 6.06 -12.09 2.92
N THR A 37 7.07 -11.62 2.19
CA THR A 37 8.16 -12.45 1.68
C THR A 37 8.99 -13.04 2.82
N THR A 38 9.36 -12.26 3.84
CA THR A 38 10.06 -12.75 5.03
C THR A 38 9.24 -13.81 5.78
N LEU A 39 7.92 -13.62 5.95
CA LEU A 39 7.06 -14.64 6.56
C LEU A 39 7.09 -15.96 5.77
N LEU A 40 6.91 -15.89 4.45
CA LEU A 40 6.84 -17.08 3.61
C LEU A 40 8.20 -17.76 3.41
N GLN A 41 9.28 -17.01 3.24
CA GLN A 41 10.59 -17.58 2.87
C GLN A 41 11.52 -17.77 4.07
N GLU A 42 11.70 -16.75 4.90
CA GLU A 42 12.68 -16.78 6.00
C GLU A 42 12.12 -17.49 7.23
N LYS A 43 10.89 -17.14 7.63
CA LYS A 43 10.23 -17.77 8.78
C LYS A 43 9.58 -19.12 8.44
N GLY A 44 9.46 -19.43 7.15
CA GLY A 44 8.89 -20.69 6.69
C GLY A 44 7.38 -20.85 6.93
N SER A 45 6.64 -19.76 7.14
CA SER A 45 5.17 -19.82 7.24
C SER A 45 4.59 -20.44 5.97
N ASN A 46 3.66 -21.38 6.14
CA ASN A 46 2.98 -22.02 5.01
C ASN A 46 1.92 -21.10 4.41
N GLU A 47 1.37 -20.20 5.20
CA GLU A 47 0.22 -19.37 4.83
C GLU A 47 0.34 -17.96 5.43
N ILE A 48 -0.14 -16.97 4.69
CA ILE A 48 -0.35 -15.60 5.15
C ILE A 48 -1.75 -15.10 4.77
N SER A 49 -2.29 -14.19 5.58
CA SER A 49 -3.60 -13.56 5.36
C SER A 49 -3.45 -12.05 5.17
N LEU A 50 -3.79 -11.56 3.98
CA LEU A 50 -3.82 -10.13 3.65
C LEU A 50 -5.25 -9.59 3.86
N LYS A 51 -5.43 -8.66 4.80
CA LYS A 51 -6.75 -8.08 5.12
C LYS A 51 -6.77 -6.59 4.84
N ALA A 52 -7.85 -6.12 4.22
CA ALA A 52 -8.06 -4.70 3.98
C ALA A 52 -9.53 -4.32 3.91
N MET A 53 -9.79 -3.02 4.08
CA MET A 53 -11.13 -2.45 4.08
C MET A 53 -11.19 -1.19 3.21
N GLY A 54 -12.33 -0.98 2.56
CA GLY A 54 -12.64 0.22 1.79
C GLY A 54 -11.55 0.60 0.77
N ARG A 55 -11.01 1.83 0.89
CA ARG A 55 -10.05 2.40 -0.07
C ARG A 55 -8.75 1.60 -0.22
N ALA A 56 -8.41 0.75 0.77
CA ALA A 56 -7.19 -0.06 0.72
C ALA A 56 -7.34 -1.32 -0.16
N ILE A 57 -8.57 -1.72 -0.54
CA ILE A 57 -8.84 -2.96 -1.29
C ILE A 57 -8.05 -3.02 -2.61
N ASN A 58 -8.05 -1.94 -3.39
CA ASN A 58 -7.31 -1.88 -4.66
C ASN A 58 -5.80 -2.14 -4.45
N LYS A 59 -5.24 -1.52 -3.41
CA LYS A 59 -3.83 -1.71 -3.03
C LYS A 59 -3.54 -3.16 -2.63
N THR A 60 -4.47 -3.81 -1.93
CA THR A 60 -4.33 -5.22 -1.50
C THR A 60 -4.21 -6.17 -2.68
N VAL A 61 -5.03 -5.99 -3.71
CA VAL A 61 -4.95 -6.81 -4.92
C VAL A 61 -3.57 -6.63 -5.59
N MET A 62 -3.10 -5.40 -5.73
CA MET A 62 -1.76 -5.11 -6.29
C MET A 62 -0.63 -5.76 -5.47
N ILE A 63 -0.68 -5.65 -4.14
CA ILE A 63 0.32 -6.27 -3.25
C ILE A 63 0.29 -7.80 -3.39
N THR A 64 -0.89 -8.40 -3.44
CA THR A 64 -1.08 -9.85 -3.63
C THR A 64 -0.39 -10.32 -4.91
N GLU A 65 -0.66 -9.64 -6.03
CA GLU A 65 -0.06 -9.98 -7.32
C GLU A 65 1.47 -9.86 -7.31
N LEU A 66 2.01 -8.85 -6.61
CA LEU A 66 3.46 -8.69 -6.47
C LEU A 66 4.09 -9.76 -5.58
N ILE A 67 3.39 -10.26 -4.55
CA ILE A 67 3.87 -11.36 -3.71
C ILE A 67 3.93 -12.66 -4.53
N LYS A 68 2.88 -12.98 -5.29
CA LYS A 68 2.84 -14.17 -6.16
C LYS A 68 3.98 -14.20 -7.19
N ARG A 69 4.37 -13.02 -7.69
CA ARG A 69 5.53 -12.89 -8.60
C ARG A 69 6.88 -13.08 -7.93
N ARG A 70 6.96 -13.07 -6.59
CA ARG A 70 8.22 -13.25 -5.84
C ARG A 70 8.37 -14.65 -5.26
N VAL A 71 7.26 -15.30 -4.92
CA VAL A 71 7.24 -16.62 -4.30
C VAL A 71 6.42 -17.54 -5.21
N ALA A 72 7.10 -18.52 -5.81
CA ALA A 72 6.46 -19.51 -6.66
C ALA A 72 5.56 -20.45 -5.83
N GLY A 73 4.57 -21.06 -6.49
CA GLY A 73 3.75 -22.11 -5.89
C GLY A 73 2.70 -21.63 -4.88
N LEU A 74 2.36 -20.34 -4.89
CA LEU A 74 1.33 -19.82 -3.97
C LEU A 74 -0.08 -20.05 -4.51
N HIS A 75 -0.85 -20.86 -3.80
CA HIS A 75 -2.30 -20.94 -3.92
C HIS A 75 -2.95 -19.72 -3.29
N GLN A 76 -4.03 -19.24 -3.90
CA GLN A 76 -4.77 -18.08 -3.42
C GLN A 76 -6.22 -18.46 -3.15
N ASN A 77 -6.79 -17.91 -2.07
CA ASN A 77 -8.24 -17.86 -1.88
C ASN A 77 -8.64 -16.44 -1.47
N THR A 78 -9.66 -15.89 -2.15
CA THR A 78 -10.13 -14.51 -1.93
C THR A 78 -11.54 -14.50 -1.39
N TYR A 79 -11.71 -13.87 -0.24
CA TYR A 79 -13.01 -13.62 0.36
C TYR A 79 -13.32 -12.12 0.35
N ILE A 80 -14.53 -11.76 -0.06
CA ILE A 80 -15.04 -10.40 -0.03
C ILE A 80 -16.28 -10.38 0.86
N GLY A 81 -16.41 -9.35 1.69
CA GLY A 81 -17.59 -9.15 2.52
C GLY A 81 -17.81 -7.68 2.82
N SER A 82 -18.69 -7.41 3.78
CA SER A 82 -18.94 -6.10 4.34
C SER A 82 -18.85 -6.16 5.85
N THR A 83 -18.45 -5.05 6.46
CA THR A 83 -18.47 -4.85 7.92
C THR A 83 -19.07 -3.49 8.22
N ASP A 84 -19.78 -3.40 9.33
CA ASP A 84 -20.44 -2.18 9.76
C ASP A 84 -19.49 -1.38 10.64
N ILE A 85 -19.38 -0.09 10.34
CA ILE A 85 -18.56 0.83 11.09
C ILE A 85 -19.47 1.93 11.61
N THR A 86 -19.58 2.03 12.94
CA THR A 86 -20.34 3.08 13.61
C THR A 86 -19.43 4.28 13.85
N ASP A 87 -19.75 5.39 13.18
CA ASP A 87 -19.11 6.67 13.40
C ASP A 87 -19.98 7.47 14.40
N MET A 88 -19.35 8.07 15.42
CA MET A 88 -20.04 8.94 16.38
C MET A 88 -19.84 10.40 15.99
N TRP A 89 -20.83 11.23 16.29
CA TRP A 89 -20.86 12.64 15.96
C TRP A 89 -21.20 13.44 17.21
N GLU A 90 -20.28 14.30 17.63
CA GLU A 90 -20.50 15.22 18.75
C GLU A 90 -21.04 16.57 18.23
N PRO A 91 -22.01 17.16 18.94
CA PRO A 91 -22.55 18.46 18.61
C PRO A 91 -21.54 19.57 18.91
N LEU A 92 -21.52 20.58 18.04
CA LEU A 92 -20.72 21.80 18.21
C LEU A 92 -21.51 22.94 18.88
N GLU A 93 -22.83 22.79 19.01
CA GLU A 93 -23.73 23.77 19.63
C GLU A 93 -24.35 23.21 20.92
N GLU A 94 -24.44 24.05 21.95
CA GLU A 94 -25.11 23.70 23.20
C GLU A 94 -26.60 23.42 22.95
N GLY A 95 -27.09 22.29 23.49
CA GLY A 95 -28.49 21.86 23.37
C GLY A 95 -28.77 20.80 22.29
N LEU A 96 -27.77 20.44 21.48
CA LEU A 96 -27.86 19.29 20.55
C LEU A 96 -27.38 18.00 21.22
N LEU A 97 -27.89 16.85 20.75
CA LEU A 97 -27.50 15.53 21.24
C LEU A 97 -26.50 14.84 20.30
N PRO A 98 -25.60 13.99 20.81
CA PRO A 98 -24.73 13.15 19.99
C PRO A 98 -25.52 12.27 19.02
N LEU A 99 -24.94 12.02 17.85
CA LEU A 99 -25.54 11.18 16.80
C LEU A 99 -24.61 10.02 16.46
N GLU A 100 -25.19 8.84 16.24
CA GLU A 100 -24.47 7.69 15.69
C GLU A 100 -24.90 7.48 14.24
N THR A 101 -23.94 7.19 13.37
CA THR A 101 -24.22 6.79 11.98
C THR A 101 -23.44 5.54 11.64
N THR A 102 -24.15 4.50 11.22
CA THR A 102 -23.55 3.25 10.76
C THR A 102 -23.35 3.31 9.26
N ARG A 103 -22.13 3.01 8.81
CA ARG A 103 -21.82 2.83 7.39
C ARG A 103 -21.34 1.42 7.11
N HIS A 104 -21.80 0.86 5.99
CA HIS A 104 -21.32 -0.42 5.48
C HIS A 104 -20.01 -0.23 4.73
N VAL A 105 -18.98 -0.97 5.11
CA VAL A 105 -17.64 -0.90 4.49
C VAL A 105 -17.26 -2.26 3.95
N SER A 106 -16.92 -2.32 2.67
CA SER A 106 -16.43 -3.55 2.05
C SER A 106 -15.09 -3.98 2.65
N VAL A 107 -14.92 -5.28 2.81
CA VAL A 107 -13.72 -5.94 3.33
C VAL A 107 -13.24 -6.97 2.31
N ILE A 108 -11.93 -7.08 2.14
CA ILE A 108 -11.29 -8.16 1.39
C ILE A 108 -10.32 -8.90 2.30
N THR A 109 -10.33 -10.22 2.21
CA THR A 109 -9.32 -11.10 2.78
C THR A 109 -8.75 -11.96 1.66
N VAL A 110 -7.44 -11.94 1.50
CA VAL A 110 -6.72 -12.80 0.56
C VAL A 110 -5.78 -13.69 1.34
N THR A 111 -6.00 -15.00 1.23
CA THR A 111 -5.11 -16.01 1.80
C THR A 111 -4.15 -16.47 0.72
N LEU A 112 -2.85 -16.45 1.01
CA LEU A 112 -1.80 -17.02 0.15
C LEU A 112 -1.13 -18.18 0.89
N SER A 113 -1.12 -19.37 0.27
CA SER A 113 -0.58 -20.58 0.88
C SER A 113 0.34 -21.34 -0.07
N LYS A 114 1.42 -21.93 0.47
CA LYS A 114 2.28 -22.88 -0.26
C LYS A 114 1.64 -24.26 -0.41
N LYS A 115 0.63 -24.54 0.41
CA LYS A 115 -0.15 -25.77 0.35
C LYS A 115 -1.40 -25.50 -0.48
N GLU A 116 -1.91 -26.56 -1.09
CA GLU A 116 -3.18 -26.48 -1.80
C GLU A 116 -4.30 -26.06 -0.84
N LEU A 117 -5.07 -25.07 -1.27
CA LEU A 117 -6.28 -24.61 -0.58
C LEU A 117 -7.49 -25.33 -1.18
N ASP A 118 -8.66 -25.16 -0.57
CA ASP A 118 -9.91 -25.70 -1.11
C ASP A 118 -10.18 -25.18 -2.53
N THR A 119 -10.02 -26.07 -3.50
CA THR A 119 -10.18 -25.77 -4.94
C THR A 119 -11.65 -25.62 -5.34
N SER A 120 -12.59 -26.03 -4.49
CA SER A 120 -14.02 -25.84 -4.71
C SER A 120 -14.52 -24.45 -4.28
N SER A 121 -13.70 -23.69 -3.55
CA SER A 121 -14.02 -22.32 -3.16
C SER A 121 -14.17 -21.42 -4.38
N THR A 122 -15.23 -20.61 -4.40
CA THR A 122 -15.49 -19.61 -5.46
C THR A 122 -14.36 -18.58 -5.60
N GLY A 123 -13.63 -18.32 -4.52
CA GLY A 123 -12.51 -17.39 -4.48
C GLY A 123 -11.15 -18.00 -4.78
N TYR A 124 -11.08 -19.29 -5.09
CA TYR A 124 -9.83 -20.01 -5.28
C TYR A 124 -9.16 -19.66 -6.61
N GLN A 125 -7.83 -19.52 -6.56
CA GLN A 125 -6.98 -19.38 -7.73
C GLN A 125 -5.70 -20.19 -7.52
N GLY A 126 -5.32 -20.99 -8.52
CA GLY A 126 -4.09 -21.78 -8.48
C GLY A 126 -2.81 -20.93 -8.60
N PRO A 127 -1.63 -21.54 -8.37
CA PRO A 127 -0.35 -20.86 -8.49
C PRO A 127 -0.10 -20.30 -9.88
N ILE A 128 0.62 -19.16 -9.93
CA ILE A 128 1.05 -18.60 -11.21
C ILE A 128 2.17 -19.46 -11.83
N PRO A 129 2.28 -19.49 -13.18
CA PRO A 129 3.39 -20.15 -13.87
C PRO A 129 4.77 -19.68 -13.42
N ALA A 130 5.73 -20.61 -13.33
CA ALA A 130 7.06 -20.34 -12.77
C ALA A 130 7.90 -19.33 -13.57
N ASP A 131 7.67 -19.20 -14.87
CA ASP A 131 8.28 -18.21 -15.77
C ASP A 131 7.85 -16.77 -15.45
N GLN A 132 6.70 -16.60 -14.80
CA GLN A 132 6.20 -15.29 -14.36
C GLN A 132 6.70 -14.88 -12.98
N VAL A 133 7.34 -15.81 -12.25
CA VAL A 133 7.97 -15.54 -10.96
C VAL A 133 9.34 -14.94 -11.21
N LYS A 134 9.48 -13.64 -10.89
CA LYS A 134 10.73 -12.91 -10.99
C LYS A 134 11.23 -12.60 -9.57
N PRO A 135 12.33 -13.23 -9.12
CA PRO A 135 13.05 -12.79 -7.93
C PRO A 135 13.42 -11.31 -8.09
N TRP A 136 13.45 -10.55 -6.99
CA TRP A 136 13.88 -9.16 -7.07
C TRP A 136 15.27 -9.06 -7.70
N THR A 137 15.36 -8.47 -8.88
CA THR A 137 16.47 -7.56 -9.18
C THR A 137 16.16 -6.24 -8.48
N GLU A 138 17.05 -5.83 -7.60
CA GLU A 138 17.06 -4.54 -6.92
C GLU A 138 17.18 -3.43 -7.97
N TYR A 139 16.06 -3.07 -8.61
CA TYR A 139 15.97 -1.82 -9.31
C TYR A 139 15.62 -0.77 -8.27
N ASP A 140 16.65 -0.04 -7.86
CA ASP A 140 16.50 1.27 -7.23
C ASP A 140 15.59 2.12 -8.10
N TYR A 141 14.32 2.25 -7.69
CA TYR A 141 13.50 3.38 -8.08
C TYR A 141 13.99 4.60 -7.29
N GLU A 142 15.26 4.99 -7.51
CA GLU A 142 15.71 6.33 -7.19
C GLU A 142 14.95 7.30 -8.09
N GLY A 143 14.13 8.16 -7.49
CA GLY A 143 13.68 9.39 -8.14
C GLY A 143 12.24 9.43 -8.62
N GLN A 144 11.28 9.32 -7.71
CA GLN A 144 10.06 10.17 -7.80
C GLN A 144 10.04 11.15 -6.62
N GLY A 145 11.03 12.04 -6.61
CA GLY A 145 10.85 13.35 -5.97
C GLY A 145 10.02 14.26 -6.89
N PRO A 146 9.27 15.24 -6.35
CA PRO A 146 8.53 16.20 -7.17
C PRO A 146 9.50 16.93 -8.11
N PRO A 147 9.06 17.36 -9.32
CA PRO A 147 9.95 17.90 -10.33
C PRO A 147 10.62 19.18 -9.81
N SER A 148 11.91 19.07 -9.47
CA SER A 148 12.76 20.20 -9.17
C SER A 148 12.79 21.13 -10.37
N ARG A 149 12.47 22.41 -10.15
CA ARG A 149 12.49 23.49 -11.13
C ARG A 149 13.88 23.52 -11.79
N ARG A 150 13.94 23.04 -13.03
CA ARG A 150 15.15 22.99 -13.84
C ARG A 150 15.61 24.42 -14.15
N GLY A 151 16.62 24.88 -13.41
CA GLY A 151 17.34 26.12 -13.70
C GLY A 151 17.84 26.14 -15.14
N ARG A 152 17.49 27.19 -15.86
CA ARG A 152 18.04 27.50 -17.19
C ARG A 152 19.50 27.93 -17.03
N GLY A 153 20.42 27.00 -17.25
CA GLY A 153 21.84 27.29 -17.47
C GLY A 153 22.31 26.57 -18.73
N ARG A 154 22.16 27.19 -19.90
CA ARG A 154 22.82 26.74 -21.13
C ARG A 154 23.95 27.72 -21.44
N GLY A 155 25.17 27.30 -21.15
CA GLY A 155 26.37 27.91 -21.71
C GLY A 155 26.43 27.71 -23.22
N ARG A 156 26.88 28.75 -23.93
CA ARG A 156 27.53 28.64 -25.23
C ARG A 156 28.69 29.62 -25.25
N GLY A 157 29.91 29.08 -25.19
CA GLY A 157 31.12 29.85 -25.42
C GLY A 157 31.19 30.37 -26.85
N ARG A 158 31.82 31.53 -27.00
CA ARG A 158 32.53 31.95 -28.21
C ARG A 158 33.65 32.90 -27.80
N GLY A 159 34.88 32.44 -27.93
CA GLY A 159 36.06 33.27 -27.76
C GLY A 159 36.20 34.32 -28.88
N ARG A 160 36.88 35.42 -28.52
CA ARG A 160 37.53 36.49 -29.31
C ARG A 160 37.71 37.63 -28.29
N GLY A 161 38.87 38.15 -27.92
CA GLY A 161 40.20 38.18 -28.52
C GLY A 161 40.74 39.60 -28.32
N ARG A 162 41.96 39.73 -27.77
CA ARG A 162 42.93 40.84 -27.91
C ARG A 162 42.65 42.24 -27.32
N GLY A 163 43.69 42.76 -26.66
CA GLY A 163 44.14 44.18 -26.74
C GLY A 163 43.93 44.98 -25.45
N ASN A 164 44.89 45.08 -24.52
CA ASN A 164 46.11 45.91 -24.49
C ASN A 164 45.89 47.37 -24.05
N ARG A 165 46.71 47.78 -23.07
CA ARG A 165 47.24 49.12 -22.71
C ARG A 165 46.73 49.84 -21.46
N SER A 166 47.72 50.52 -20.89
CA SER A 166 47.89 51.12 -19.58
C SER A 166 47.38 52.55 -19.44
N THR A 167 47.46 53.02 -18.18
CA THR A 167 47.93 54.36 -17.73
C THR A 167 46.87 55.27 -17.11
N THR A 168 47.09 55.53 -15.81
CA THR A 168 47.03 56.82 -15.06
C THR A 168 46.33 58.01 -15.73
N VAL A 169 45.39 58.67 -15.04
CA VAL A 169 45.60 59.80 -14.09
C VAL A 169 44.48 59.78 -13.06
#